data_AF-A0A7X5N5R3-F1
#
_entry.id   AF-A0A7X5N5R3-F1
#
_cell.length_a   1.000
_cell.length_b   1.000
_cell.length_c   1.000
_cell.angle_alpha   90.00
_cell.angle_beta   90.00
_cell.angle_gamma   90.00
#
_symmetry.space_group_name_H-M   'P 1'
#
loop_
_entity.id
_entity.type
_entity.pdbx_description
1 polymer ?
#
loop_
_entity_poly.entity_id
_entity_poly.type
_entity_poly.pdbx_seq_one_letter_code
_entity_poly.pdbx_strand_id
1 'polypeptide(L)' 'SDGVPFLSKLPVVGALFGTKGKSNTRREVIVLITPSIVRNPQEARNLTDEYGQKFKAMEPLKPSQKPQ' A
#
# COMPACT_ATOMS: atom_id res chain seq x y z
N SER A 1 6.59 32.51 -11.60
CA SER A 1 7.53 32.26 -12.71
C SER A 1 8.86 32.77 -12.25
N ASP A 2 9.57 31.94 -11.48
CA ASP A 2 10.60 32.45 -10.58
C ASP A 2 11.96 32.26 -11.25
N GLY A 3 12.49 33.33 -11.83
CA GLY A 3 13.81 33.32 -12.45
C GLY A 3 14.28 34.74 -12.64
N VAL A 4 15.59 34.95 -12.53
CA VAL A 4 16.15 36.29 -12.69
C VAL A 4 15.98 36.71 -14.16
N PRO A 5 15.31 37.86 -14.44
CA PRO A 5 15.17 38.36 -15.81
C PRO A 5 16.55 38.56 -16.45
N PHE A 6 16.65 38.42 -17.77
CA PHE A 6 17.88 38.56 -18.57
C PHE A 6 18.89 37.38 -18.44
N LEU A 7 19.28 36.98 -17.23
CA LEU A 7 20.28 35.91 -17.02
C LEU A 7 19.76 34.52 -17.43
N SER A 8 18.46 34.27 -17.30
CA SER A 8 17.80 33.02 -17.70
C SER A 8 17.83 32.72 -19.22
N LYS A 9 18.17 33.72 -20.06
CA LYS A 9 18.20 33.57 -21.53
C LYS A 9 19.58 33.24 -22.11
N LEU A 10 20.63 33.25 -21.27
CA LEU A 10 22.00 32.96 -21.74
C LEU A 10 22.16 31.46 -22.01
N PRO A 11 22.64 31.06 -23.20
CA PRO A 11 23.01 29.67 -23.45
C PRO A 11 24.12 29.29 -22.45
N VAL A 12 24.12 28.03 -22.00
CA VAL A 12 25.03 27.47 -20.97
C VAL A 12 24.66 27.87 -19.52
N VAL A 13 24.56 29.15 -19.18
CA VAL A 13 24.39 29.58 -17.78
C VAL A 13 22.95 29.86 -17.34
N GLY A 14 22.01 30.02 -18.28
CA GLY A 14 20.61 30.34 -17.97
C GLY A 14 19.88 29.25 -17.17
N ALA A 15 20.36 28.01 -17.19
CA ALA A 15 19.80 26.90 -16.42
C ALA A 15 20.01 27.04 -14.89
N LEU A 16 20.93 27.90 -14.44
CA LEU A 16 21.21 28.17 -13.03
C LEU A 16 20.33 29.27 -12.42
N PHE A 17 19.61 30.05 -13.26
CA PHE A 17 18.88 31.25 -12.85
C PHE A 17 17.36 31.16 -13.08
N GLY A 18 16.81 29.95 -13.27
CA GLY A 18 15.38 29.72 -13.42
C GLY A 18 14.89 28.56 -12.57
N THR A 19 13.69 28.66 -11.99
CA THR A 19 13.06 27.57 -11.24
C THR A 19 12.47 26.53 -12.20
N LYS A 20 12.86 25.26 -12.02
CA LYS A 20 12.24 24.12 -12.72
C LYS A 20 11.34 23.37 -11.74
N GLY A 21 10.03 23.47 -11.92
CA GLY A 21 9.06 22.62 -11.24
C GLY A 21 8.60 21.50 -12.16
N LYS A 22 8.96 20.26 -11.89
CA LYS A 22 8.38 19.09 -12.56
C LYS A 22 7.62 18.27 -11.53
N SER A 23 6.29 18.35 -11.56
CA SER A 23 5.42 17.48 -10.77
C SER A 23 4.84 16.40 -11.67
N ASN A 24 5.01 15.13 -11.28
CA ASN A 24 4.36 14.00 -11.93
C ASN A 24 3.70 13.15 -10.84
N THR A 25 2.38 13.13 -10.79
CA THR A 25 1.61 12.38 -9.79
C THR A 25 0.89 11.23 -10.46
N ARG A 26 1.31 9.99 -10.18
CA ARG A 26 0.63 8.77 -10.62
C ARG A 26 -0.18 8.20 -9.46
N ARG A 27 -1.46 7.89 -9.71
CA ARG A 27 -2.33 7.20 -8.76
C ARG A 27 -2.89 5.96 -9.42
N GLU A 28 -2.47 4.80 -8.95
CA GLU A 28 -2.97 3.50 -9.40
C GLU A 28 -3.53 2.78 -8.17
N VAL A 29 -4.80 2.40 -8.26
CA VAL A 29 -5.50 1.66 -7.20
C VAL A 29 -5.95 0.35 -7.82
N ILE A 30 -5.70 -0.75 -7.11
CA ILE A 30 -6.14 -2.09 -7.50
C ILE A 30 -6.97 -2.65 -6.36
N VAL A 31 -8.15 -3.18 -6.70
CA VAL A 31 -9.05 -3.85 -5.75
C VAL A 31 -9.30 -5.28 -6.25
N LEU A 32 -8.99 -6.27 -5.43
CA LEU A 32 -9.20 -7.68 -5.74
C LEU A 32 -10.18 -8.28 -4.73
N ILE A 33 -11.21 -8.95 -5.25
CA ILE A 33 -12.23 -9.62 -4.44
C ILE A 33 -12.32 -11.06 -4.93
N THR A 34 -12.22 -12.01 -4.00
CA THR A 34 -12.43 -13.44 -4.26
C THR A 34 -13.73 -13.86 -3.58
N PRO A 35 -14.89 -13.77 -4.26
CA PRO A 35 -16.13 -14.22 -3.67
C PRO A 35 -16.14 -15.75 -3.59
N SER A 36 -16.71 -16.28 -2.51
CA SER A 36 -16.98 -17.72 -2.36
C SER A 36 -18.49 -17.93 -2.17
N ILE A 37 -19.03 -18.99 -2.79
CA ILE A 37 -20.45 -19.33 -2.72
C ILE A 37 -20.58 -20.62 -1.92
N VAL A 38 -21.27 -20.55 -0.78
CA VAL A 38 -21.59 -21.74 0.04
C VAL A 38 -23.04 -22.10 -0.20
N ARG A 39 -23.29 -23.29 -0.77
CA ARG A 39 -24.63 -23.70 -1.22
C ARG A 39 -25.39 -24.51 -0.18
N ASN A 40 -24.69 -25.11 0.78
CA ASN A 40 -25.26 -26.06 1.73
C ASN A 40 -24.82 -25.72 3.18
N PRO A 41 -25.75 -25.68 4.16
CA PRO A 41 -25.41 -25.49 5.58
C PRO A 41 -24.39 -26.52 6.14
N GLN A 42 -24.32 -27.71 5.57
CA GLN A 42 -23.33 -28.73 5.98
C GLN A 42 -21.93 -28.38 5.48
N GLU A 43 -21.82 -27.87 4.25
CA GLU A 43 -20.56 -27.39 3.66
C GLU A 43 -20.03 -26.16 4.42
N ALA A 44 -20.94 -25.27 4.85
CA ALA A 44 -20.60 -24.13 5.71
C ALA A 44 -19.95 -24.57 7.04
N ARG A 45 -20.50 -25.62 7.66
CA ARG A 45 -19.96 -26.18 8.92
C ARG A 45 -18.59 -26.80 8.70
N ASN A 46 -18.44 -27.65 7.68
CA ASN A 46 -17.15 -28.28 7.36
C ASN A 46 -16.06 -27.23 7.07
N LEU A 47 -16.38 -26.17 6.30
CA LEU A 47 -15.47 -25.05 6.04
C LEU A 47 -15.10 -24.33 7.35
N THR A 48 -16.09 -24.00 8.19
CA THR A 48 -15.83 -23.27 9.44
C THR A 48 -14.98 -24.07 10.41
N ASP A 49 -15.23 -25.37 10.53
CA ASP A 49 -14.51 -26.27 11.42
C ASP A 49 -13.03 -26.41 10.99
N GLU A 50 -12.77 -26.57 9.69
CA GLU A 50 -11.41 -26.67 9.14
C GLU A 50 -10.63 -25.35 9.29
N TYR A 51 -11.27 -24.20 9.00
CA TYR A 51 -10.65 -22.89 9.18
C TYR A 51 -10.36 -22.60 10.65
N GLY A 52 -11.27 -22.96 11.56
CA GLY A 52 -11.07 -22.82 13.00
C GLY A 52 -9.89 -23.64 13.51
N GLN A 53 -9.71 -24.87 13.04
CA GLN A 53 -8.58 -25.72 13.42
C GLN A 53 -7.24 -25.16 12.92
N LYS A 54 -7.17 -24.73 11.65
CA LYS A 54 -5.95 -24.13 11.08
C LYS A 54 -5.60 -22.81 11.74
N PHE A 55 -6.59 -22.00 12.13
CA PHE A 55 -6.35 -20.72 12.81
C PHE A 55 -5.86 -20.91 14.25
N LYS A 56 -6.42 -21.86 15.01
CA LYS A 56 -5.93 -22.22 16.35
C LYS A 56 -4.48 -22.72 16.33
N ALA A 57 -4.07 -23.40 15.25
CA ALA A 57 -2.69 -23.82 15.06
C ALA A 57 -1.72 -22.65 14.76
N MET A 58 -2.26 -21.48 14.37
CA MET A 58 -1.49 -20.26 14.13
C MET A 58 -1.58 -19.26 15.29
N GLU A 59 -2.26 -19.60 16.40
CA GLU A 59 -2.36 -18.73 17.56
C GLU A 59 -0.95 -18.54 18.17
N PRO A 60 -0.39 -17.32 18.14
CA PRO A 60 0.97 -17.12 18.60
C PRO A 60 1.03 -17.44 20.09
N LEU A 61 2.05 -18.23 20.48
CA LEU A 61 2.34 -18.53 21.88
C LEU A 61 2.33 -17.21 22.67
N LYS A 62 1.45 -17.12 23.67
CA LYS A 62 1.25 -15.92 24.51
C LYS A 62 2.62 -15.32 24.85
N PRO A 63 2.90 -14.04 24.51
CA PRO A 63 4.19 -13.46 24.84
C PRO A 63 4.34 -13.50 26.36
N SER A 64 5.44 -14.13 26.81
CA SER A 64 5.78 -14.26 28.22
C SER A 64 5.72 -12.88 28.88
N GLN A 65 4.77 -12.74 29.81
CA GLN A 65 4.56 -11.54 30.61
C GLN A 65 5.83 -11.34 31.44
N LYS A 66 6.65 -10.34 31.11
CA LYS A 66 7.79 -9.97 31.95
C LYS A 66 7.24 -9.44 33.29
N PRO A 67 7.64 -10.01 34.44
CA PRO A 67 7.29 -9.44 35.73
C PRO A 67 7.93 -8.05 35.86
N GLN A 68 7.12 -7.09 36.29
CA GLN A 68 7.53 -5.72 36.62
C GLN A 68 8.39 -5.69 37.88
#